data_AF-A0A2E2XHA1-F1
#
_entry.id   AF-A0A2E2XHA1-F1
#
_cell.length_a   1.000
_cell.length_b   1.000
_cell.length_c   1.000
_cell.angle_alpha   90.00
_cell.angle_beta   90.00
_cell.angle_gamma   90.00
#
_symmetry.space_group_name_H-M   'P 1'
#
loop_
_entity.id
_entity.type
_entity.pdbx_description
1 polymer ?
#
loop_
_entity_poly.entity_id
_entity_poly.type
_entity_poly.pdbx_seq_one_letter_code
_entity_poly.pdbx_strand_id
1 'polypeptide(L)'
;MHTDHAQPVNYSLPIGDSVIPMNALIGSKIRIEYEGVINCHHCGRKSKKSFNQGYCYPCFQSLAQCDSCIMSPEKCHYDAGTCREPEWGDTHCMTDHIVYLANSSGVKVGITRLNQVPTRWMDQGAIQALPIFRVATRKLSGLVETLFKEQVADKTNWRKMLKGEVDFLHLPSVRDELLDNAWNDVVALQKEHGVQSIQVIDDGDEYEFEYPVEEFPTKVVTYNLDKQPTVEGRLMGIKGQYLILDSGVINIRKFGAYQVNFYGSGN
;
A
#
# COMPACT_ATOMS: atom_id res chain seq x y z
N MET A 1 5.58 4.70 -8.46
CA MET A 1 6.82 4.81 -7.67
C MET A 1 7.16 3.42 -7.22
N HIS A 2 8.36 2.96 -7.51
CA HIS A 2 8.85 1.65 -7.08
C HIS A 2 9.70 1.83 -5.81
N THR A 3 9.71 0.78 -4.99
CA THR A 3 10.43 0.73 -3.72
C THR A 3 11.30 -0.52 -3.67
N ASP A 4 12.56 -0.33 -3.31
CA ASP A 4 13.50 -1.41 -3.06
C ASP A 4 13.92 -1.39 -1.58
N HIS A 5 13.96 -2.57 -0.96
CA HIS A 5 14.26 -2.70 0.46
C HIS A 5 15.75 -2.42 0.71
N ALA A 6 16.01 -1.25 1.30
CA ALA A 6 17.31 -0.74 1.71
C ALA A 6 17.13 0.12 2.97
N GLN A 7 18.23 0.53 3.60
CA GLN A 7 18.22 1.42 4.77
C GLN A 7 19.05 2.69 4.45
N PRO A 8 18.42 3.83 4.17
CA PRO A 8 16.96 4.03 4.02
C PRO A 8 16.41 3.40 2.73
N VAL A 9 15.07 3.26 2.65
CA VAL A 9 14.36 2.71 1.47
C VAL A 9 14.72 3.46 0.20
N ASN A 10 14.96 2.72 -0.88
CA ASN A 10 15.24 3.28 -2.20
C ASN A 10 13.95 3.49 -2.99
N TYR A 11 13.82 4.68 -3.59
CA TYR A 11 12.67 5.09 -4.38
C TYR A 11 13.05 5.43 -5.81
N SER A 12 12.25 4.95 -6.75
CA SER A 12 12.31 5.37 -8.15
C SER A 12 10.95 5.72 -8.71
N LEU A 13 10.90 6.74 -9.56
CA LEU A 13 9.67 7.26 -10.16
C LEU A 13 9.66 6.97 -11.67
N PRO A 14 8.87 6.00 -12.14
CA PRO A 14 8.66 5.79 -13.57
C PRO A 14 7.78 6.91 -14.15
N ILE A 15 8.24 7.55 -15.23
CA ILE A 15 7.51 8.57 -16.01
C ILE A 15 7.77 8.32 -17.49
N GLY A 16 6.73 7.92 -18.24
CA GLY A 16 6.91 7.44 -19.60
C GLY A 16 7.91 6.28 -19.63
N ASP A 17 8.93 6.38 -20.50
CA ASP A 17 10.00 5.39 -20.63
C ASP A 17 11.20 5.65 -19.69
N SER A 18 11.15 6.71 -18.89
CA SER A 18 12.22 7.06 -17.95
C SER A 18 11.93 6.59 -16.53
N VAL A 19 12.98 6.21 -15.80
CA VAL A 19 12.92 5.88 -14.37
C VAL A 19 13.85 6.82 -13.62
N ILE A 20 13.27 7.69 -12.79
CA ILE A 20 14.02 8.72 -12.06
C ILE A 20 14.42 8.19 -10.68
N PRO A 21 15.72 8.18 -10.31
CA PRO A 21 16.17 7.82 -8.97
C PRO A 21 15.81 8.95 -7.98
N MET A 22 14.75 8.75 -7.19
CA MET A 22 14.16 9.84 -6.40
C MET A 22 14.98 10.21 -5.17
N ASN A 23 15.71 9.25 -4.57
CA ASN A 23 16.54 9.51 -3.39
C ASN A 23 17.61 10.58 -3.66
N ALA A 24 18.17 10.61 -4.88
CA ALA A 24 19.20 11.58 -5.29
C ALA A 24 18.65 13.02 -5.44
N LEU A 25 17.33 13.19 -5.47
CA LEU A 25 16.68 14.50 -5.57
C LEU A 25 16.28 15.06 -4.21
N ILE A 26 16.54 14.34 -3.11
CA ILE A 26 16.27 14.83 -1.76
C ILE A 26 17.18 16.03 -1.50
N GLY A 27 16.58 17.09 -0.96
CA GLY A 27 17.20 18.39 -0.78
C GLY A 27 17.19 19.29 -2.03
N SER A 28 16.77 18.77 -3.19
CA SER A 28 16.65 19.56 -4.44
C SER A 28 15.24 20.10 -4.65
N LYS A 29 15.13 21.15 -5.46
CA LYS A 29 13.83 21.66 -5.93
C LYS A 29 13.26 20.72 -7.00
N ILE A 30 12.02 20.30 -6.83
CA ILE A 30 11.28 19.53 -7.83
C ILE A 30 9.98 20.25 -8.23
N ARG A 31 9.50 19.96 -9.43
CA ARG A 31 8.19 20.41 -9.94
C ARG A 31 7.51 19.27 -10.69
N ILE A 32 6.23 19.09 -10.41
CA ILE A 32 5.32 18.17 -11.12
C ILE A 32 4.22 19.02 -11.74
N GLU A 33 4.01 18.88 -13.05
CA GLU A 33 3.03 19.65 -13.80
C GLU A 33 2.09 18.72 -14.57
N TYR A 34 0.80 18.79 -14.27
CA TYR A 34 -0.25 18.02 -14.92
C TYR A 34 -0.58 18.61 -16.31
N GLU A 35 -0.43 17.81 -17.36
CA GLU A 35 -0.62 18.24 -18.76
C GLU A 35 -2.09 18.24 -19.21
N GLY A 36 -3.04 18.02 -18.30
CA GLY A 36 -4.47 18.00 -18.63
C GLY A 36 -4.96 16.69 -19.29
N VAL A 37 -4.13 15.64 -19.28
CA VAL A 37 -4.46 14.33 -19.87
C VAL A 37 -4.39 13.23 -18.80
N ILE A 38 -5.46 12.45 -18.65
CA ILE A 38 -5.50 11.24 -17.83
C ILE A 38 -5.76 10.06 -18.75
N ASN A 39 -4.92 9.04 -18.68
CA ASN A 39 -5.04 7.81 -19.48
C ASN A 39 -5.28 6.61 -18.57
N CYS A 40 -6.32 5.84 -18.87
CA CYS A 40 -6.66 4.64 -18.11
C CYS A 40 -5.49 3.64 -18.09
N HIS A 41 -5.09 3.16 -16.91
CA HIS A 41 -4.03 2.15 -16.76
C HIS A 41 -4.29 0.86 -17.52
N HIS A 42 -5.55 0.46 -17.68
CA HIS A 42 -5.90 -0.76 -18.39
C HIS A 42 -5.95 -0.56 -19.91
N CYS A 43 -6.70 0.43 -20.38
CA CYS A 43 -7.07 0.53 -21.80
C CYS A 43 -6.44 1.71 -22.54
N GLY A 44 -5.62 2.53 -21.86
CA GLY A 44 -4.98 3.73 -22.43
C GLY A 44 -5.94 4.86 -22.81
N ARG A 45 -7.27 4.65 -22.73
CA ARG A 45 -8.26 5.65 -23.12
C ARG A 45 -8.13 6.90 -22.27
N LYS A 46 -8.15 8.06 -22.95
CA LYS A 46 -8.27 9.37 -22.31
C LYS A 46 -9.56 9.49 -21.50
N SER A 47 -9.46 9.95 -20.26
CA SER A 47 -10.58 10.16 -19.34
C SER A 47 -10.56 11.56 -18.75
N LYS A 48 -11.72 12.09 -18.35
CA LYS A 48 -11.82 13.37 -17.62
C LYS A 48 -11.52 13.22 -16.13
N LYS A 49 -11.63 12.00 -15.59
CA LYS A 49 -11.42 11.67 -14.18
C LYS A 49 -10.73 10.32 -14.05
N SER A 50 -9.94 10.16 -13.00
CA SER A 50 -9.34 8.89 -12.61
C SER A 50 -10.19 8.23 -11.52
N PHE A 51 -10.63 6.99 -11.75
CA PHE A 51 -11.34 6.15 -10.79
C PHE A 51 -10.40 5.09 -10.23
N ASN A 52 -10.56 4.72 -8.96
CA ASN A 52 -9.72 3.71 -8.28
C ASN A 52 -8.21 3.86 -8.58
N GLN A 53 -7.71 5.10 -8.50
CA GLN A 53 -6.29 5.44 -8.69
C GLN A 53 -5.73 5.15 -10.08
N GLY A 54 -6.56 5.08 -11.13
CA GLY A 54 -6.03 5.18 -12.50
C GLY A 54 -6.88 4.62 -13.63
N TYR A 55 -8.16 4.32 -13.39
CA TYR A 55 -9.05 3.72 -14.38
C TYR A 55 -10.05 4.74 -14.93
N CYS A 56 -10.44 4.56 -16.21
CA CYS A 56 -11.63 5.22 -16.74
C CYS A 56 -12.90 4.57 -16.19
N TYR A 57 -14.03 5.29 -16.25
CA TYR A 57 -15.29 4.79 -15.69
C TYR A 57 -15.73 3.41 -16.23
N PRO A 58 -15.66 3.12 -17.56
CA PRO A 58 -15.98 1.79 -18.07
C PRO A 58 -15.12 0.67 -17.46
N CYS A 59 -13.79 0.86 -17.42
CA CYS A 59 -12.87 -0.12 -16.83
C CYS A 59 -13.10 -0.28 -15.32
N PHE A 60 -13.41 0.81 -14.62
CA PHE A 60 -13.74 0.75 -13.20
C PHE A 60 -14.99 -0.12 -12.93
N GLN A 61 -15.99 -0.02 -13.80
CA GLN A 61 -17.21 -0.84 -13.69
C GLN A 61 -17.03 -2.29 -14.15
N SER A 62 -16.11 -2.57 -15.09
CA SER A 62 -15.99 -3.89 -15.70
C SER A 62 -14.91 -4.78 -15.09
N LEU A 63 -13.81 -4.20 -14.58
CA LEU A 63 -12.65 -5.00 -14.17
C LEU A 63 -12.77 -5.55 -12.76
N ALA A 64 -12.33 -6.78 -12.53
CA ALA A 64 -12.33 -7.45 -11.23
C ALA A 64 -11.38 -6.77 -10.23
N GLN A 65 -10.23 -6.27 -10.69
CA GLN A 65 -9.30 -5.50 -9.85
C GLN A 65 -9.84 -4.15 -9.34
N CYS A 66 -10.99 -3.72 -9.86
CA CYS A 66 -11.71 -2.52 -9.41
C CYS A 66 -12.91 -2.84 -8.52
N ASP A 67 -13.15 -4.12 -8.23
CA ASP A 67 -14.35 -4.56 -7.53
C ASP A 67 -14.26 -4.29 -6.01
N SER A 68 -15.42 -4.25 -5.35
CA SER A 68 -15.51 -3.96 -3.92
C SER A 68 -14.77 -5.00 -3.07
N CYS A 69 -14.75 -6.26 -3.49
CA CYS A 69 -14.05 -7.34 -2.79
C CYS A 69 -12.52 -7.19 -2.78
N ILE A 70 -11.95 -6.25 -3.57
CA ILE A 70 -10.53 -5.90 -3.46
C ILE A 70 -10.25 -5.18 -2.13
N MET A 71 -11.20 -4.38 -1.65
CA MET A 71 -11.14 -3.69 -0.35
C MET A 71 -11.72 -4.53 0.80
N SER A 72 -12.58 -5.49 0.47
CA SER A 72 -13.21 -6.46 1.39
C SER A 72 -12.92 -7.89 0.93
N PRO A 73 -11.69 -8.41 1.15
CA PRO A 73 -11.26 -9.72 0.65
C PRO A 73 -12.14 -10.87 1.15
N GLU A 74 -12.74 -10.74 2.34
CA GLU A 74 -13.67 -11.69 2.93
C GLU A 74 -14.97 -11.88 2.11
N LYS A 75 -15.31 -10.90 1.25
CA LYS A 75 -16.47 -10.93 0.34
C LYS A 75 -16.07 -11.27 -1.10
N CYS A 76 -15.10 -12.17 -1.27
CA CYS A 76 -14.51 -12.51 -2.56
C CYS A 76 -15.57 -12.92 -3.60
N HIS A 77 -15.70 -12.15 -4.69
CA HIS A 77 -16.64 -12.47 -5.77
C HIS A 77 -16.23 -13.70 -6.59
N TYR A 78 -14.93 -14.03 -6.65
CA TYR A 78 -14.47 -15.25 -7.33
C TYR A 78 -15.01 -16.49 -6.63
N ASP A 79 -14.85 -16.57 -5.30
CA ASP A 79 -15.38 -17.65 -4.49
C ASP A 79 -16.92 -17.72 -4.56
N ALA A 80 -17.59 -16.55 -4.61
CA ALA A 80 -19.05 -16.47 -4.78
C ALA A 80 -19.54 -16.80 -6.21
N GLY A 81 -18.65 -17.07 -7.17
CA GLY A 81 -19.00 -17.33 -8.57
C GLY A 81 -19.51 -16.12 -9.35
N THR A 82 -19.30 -14.90 -8.85
CA THR A 82 -19.79 -13.63 -9.44
C THR A 82 -18.67 -12.71 -9.91
N CYS A 83 -17.42 -13.17 -9.92
CA CYS A 83 -16.29 -12.38 -10.39
C CYS A 83 -16.49 -11.95 -11.84
N ARG A 84 -16.19 -10.66 -12.11
CA ARG A 84 -16.28 -10.09 -13.46
C ARG A 84 -15.27 -10.71 -14.42
N GLU A 85 -14.14 -11.18 -13.91
CA GLU A 85 -13.04 -11.81 -14.66
C GLU A 85 -12.54 -13.04 -13.88
N PRO A 86 -13.14 -14.22 -14.03
CA PRO A 86 -12.74 -15.43 -13.30
C PRO A 86 -11.26 -15.81 -13.51
N GLU A 87 -10.77 -15.79 -14.75
CA GLU A 87 -9.35 -16.10 -15.07
C GLU A 87 -8.36 -15.16 -14.36
N TRP A 88 -8.76 -13.90 -14.12
CA TRP A 88 -7.97 -12.98 -13.31
C TRP A 88 -7.93 -13.43 -11.84
N GLY A 89 -9.05 -13.93 -11.32
CA GLY A 89 -9.16 -14.47 -9.96
C GLY A 89 -8.29 -15.70 -9.73
N ASP A 90 -8.08 -16.57 -10.72
CA ASP A 90 -7.16 -17.71 -10.60
C ASP A 90 -5.75 -17.28 -10.22
N THR A 91 -5.28 -16.15 -10.79
CA THR A 91 -3.91 -15.67 -10.61
C THR A 91 -3.76 -14.63 -9.49
N HIS A 92 -4.87 -14.03 -9.03
CA HIS A 92 -4.86 -12.93 -8.05
C HIS A 92 -5.55 -13.25 -6.73
N CYS A 93 -6.62 -14.05 -6.76
CA CYS A 93 -7.36 -14.48 -5.59
C CYS A 93 -6.85 -15.84 -5.09
N MET A 94 -6.59 -16.77 -6.00
CA MET A 94 -6.22 -18.17 -5.69
C MET A 94 -4.69 -18.35 -5.66
N THR A 95 -4.02 -17.44 -4.96
CA THR A 95 -2.57 -17.46 -4.71
C THR A 95 -2.30 -17.23 -3.23
N ASP A 96 -1.10 -17.60 -2.78
CA ASP A 96 -0.68 -17.36 -1.41
C ASP A 96 -0.66 -15.87 -1.06
N HIS A 97 -1.23 -15.58 0.10
CA HIS A 97 -1.24 -14.28 0.74
C HIS A 97 -0.58 -14.37 2.10
N ILE A 98 -0.07 -13.23 2.55
CA ILE A 98 0.47 -13.03 3.88
C ILE A 98 -0.49 -12.13 4.65
N VAL A 99 -0.88 -12.57 5.83
CA VAL A 99 -1.46 -11.72 6.88
C VAL A 99 -0.31 -11.26 7.78
N TYR A 100 -0.23 -9.98 8.08
CA TYR A 100 0.89 -9.38 8.81
C TYR A 100 0.43 -8.30 9.79
N LEU A 101 1.26 -8.04 10.79
CA LEU A 101 1.25 -6.80 11.57
C LEU A 101 2.12 -5.75 10.88
N ALA A 102 1.68 -4.50 10.90
CA ALA A 102 2.50 -3.37 10.44
C ALA A 102 2.31 -2.17 11.37
N ASN A 103 3.40 -1.45 11.62
CA ASN A 103 3.41 -0.24 12.41
C ASN A 103 3.75 0.97 11.54
N SER A 104 2.73 1.69 11.06
CA SER A 104 2.92 2.94 10.29
C SER A 104 2.58 4.19 11.10
N SER A 105 1.72 4.06 12.10
CA SER A 105 1.33 5.12 13.03
C SER A 105 0.70 4.50 14.30
N GLY A 106 1.06 3.26 14.62
CA GLY A 106 0.31 2.30 15.43
C GLY A 106 0.15 0.96 14.69
N VAL A 107 -0.06 -0.12 15.45
CA VAL A 107 -0.23 -1.48 14.91
C VAL A 107 -1.54 -1.59 14.15
N LYS A 108 -1.47 -2.27 13.00
CA LYS A 108 -2.62 -2.75 12.26
C LYS A 108 -2.34 -4.15 11.71
N VAL A 109 -3.41 -4.89 11.48
CA VAL A 109 -3.37 -6.13 10.69
C VAL A 109 -3.64 -5.78 9.24
N GLY A 110 -2.89 -6.37 8.31
CA GLY A 110 -3.10 -6.19 6.89
C GLY A 110 -2.83 -7.46 6.11
N ILE A 111 -3.28 -7.46 4.85
CA ILE A 111 -3.01 -8.54 3.91
C ILE A 111 -2.18 -8.08 2.71
N THR A 112 -1.42 -8.99 2.14
CA THR A 112 -0.68 -8.79 0.89
C THR A 112 -0.48 -10.11 0.16
N ARG A 113 -0.19 -10.06 -1.14
CA ARG A 113 0.31 -11.25 -1.85
C ARG A 113 1.75 -11.53 -1.41
N LEU A 114 2.14 -12.80 -1.43
CA LEU A 114 3.49 -13.22 -1.06
C LEU A 114 4.57 -12.48 -1.87
N ASN A 115 4.37 -12.33 -3.17
CA ASN A 115 5.29 -11.64 -4.09
C ASN A 115 5.33 -10.10 -3.93
N GLN A 116 4.64 -9.55 -2.93
CA GLN A 116 4.66 -8.12 -2.60
C GLN A 116 5.30 -7.86 -1.23
N VAL A 117 5.84 -8.89 -0.58
CA VAL A 117 6.63 -8.76 0.64
C VAL A 117 8.09 -8.44 0.25
N PRO A 118 8.74 -7.41 0.82
CA PRO A 118 8.24 -6.42 1.78
C PRO A 118 7.69 -5.12 1.14
N THR A 119 7.69 -4.99 -0.19
CA THR A 119 7.27 -3.78 -0.95
C THR A 119 5.96 -3.17 -0.45
N ARG A 120 4.96 -4.00 -0.13
CA ARG A 120 3.64 -3.55 0.30
C ARG A 120 3.67 -2.79 1.64
N TRP A 121 4.61 -3.09 2.52
CA TRP A 121 4.76 -2.42 3.82
C TRP A 121 5.47 -1.09 3.65
N MET A 122 6.53 -1.05 2.83
CA MET A 122 7.21 0.18 2.44
C MET A 122 6.24 1.16 1.78
N ASP A 123 5.42 0.70 0.84
CA ASP A 123 4.38 1.50 0.17
C ASP A 123 3.36 2.12 1.13
N GLN A 124 3.14 1.48 2.29
CA GLN A 124 2.24 1.96 3.33
C GLN A 124 2.95 2.83 4.38
N GLY A 125 4.26 3.06 4.25
CA GLY A 125 5.04 3.86 5.19
C GLY A 125 5.19 3.22 6.57
N ALA A 126 5.11 1.89 6.66
CA ALA A 126 5.36 1.16 7.90
C ALA A 126 6.84 1.29 8.31
N ILE A 127 7.12 1.50 9.59
CA ILE A 127 8.48 1.46 10.15
C ILE A 127 8.84 0.06 10.65
N GLN A 128 7.84 -0.78 10.96
CA GLN A 128 8.01 -2.18 11.29
C GLN A 128 6.92 -3.03 10.61
N ALA A 129 7.24 -4.27 10.26
CA ALA A 129 6.26 -5.26 9.85
C ALA A 129 6.65 -6.68 10.28
N LEU A 130 5.65 -7.50 10.59
CA LEU A 130 5.83 -8.90 11.01
C LEU A 130 4.78 -9.78 10.31
N PRO A 131 5.18 -10.70 9.41
CA PRO A 131 4.30 -11.76 8.93
C PRO A 131 3.79 -12.63 10.07
N ILE A 132 2.50 -12.96 10.07
CA ILE A 132 1.88 -13.80 11.11
C ILE A 132 1.18 -15.03 10.56
N PHE A 133 0.66 -14.97 9.32
CA PHE A 133 0.11 -16.14 8.63
C PHE A 133 0.47 -16.15 7.14
N ARG A 134 0.70 -17.35 6.61
CA ARG A 134 0.59 -17.65 5.17
C ARG A 134 -0.75 -18.34 4.93
N VAL A 135 -1.51 -17.82 3.98
CA VAL A 135 -2.84 -18.34 3.66
C VAL A 135 -3.00 -18.58 2.17
N ALA A 136 -3.71 -19.65 1.81
CA ALA A 136 -3.75 -20.16 0.43
C ALA A 136 -4.53 -19.27 -0.55
N THR A 137 -5.44 -18.42 -0.05
CA THR A 137 -6.26 -17.56 -0.91
C THR A 137 -6.48 -16.18 -0.31
N ARG A 138 -6.82 -15.23 -1.18
CA ARG A 138 -7.21 -13.87 -0.80
C ARG A 138 -8.42 -13.86 0.13
N LYS A 139 -9.43 -14.70 -0.11
CA LYS A 139 -10.62 -14.78 0.76
C LYS A 139 -10.24 -15.17 2.18
N LEU A 140 -9.43 -16.22 2.33
CA LEU A 140 -8.95 -16.68 3.63
C LEU A 140 -8.14 -15.59 4.34
N SER A 141 -7.31 -14.84 3.60
CA SER A 141 -6.60 -13.70 4.18
C SER A 141 -7.55 -12.63 4.75
N GLY A 142 -8.69 -12.37 4.09
CA GLY A 142 -9.70 -11.44 4.58
C GLY A 142 -10.46 -11.94 5.79
N LEU A 143 -10.78 -13.24 5.83
CA LEU A 143 -11.41 -13.86 7.00
C LEU A 143 -10.49 -13.77 8.22
N VAL A 144 -9.23 -14.18 8.06
CA VAL A 144 -8.21 -14.10 9.12
C VAL A 144 -7.96 -12.64 9.54
N GLU A 145 -7.83 -11.70 8.60
CA GLU A 145 -7.68 -10.27 8.92
C GLU A 145 -8.87 -9.74 9.74
N THR A 146 -10.09 -10.19 9.45
CA THR A 146 -11.31 -9.76 10.15
C THR A 146 -11.33 -10.20 11.61
N LEU A 147 -10.79 -11.38 11.94
CA LEU A 147 -10.67 -11.86 13.33
C LEU A 147 -9.84 -10.90 14.21
N PHE A 148 -8.87 -10.21 13.62
CA PHE A 148 -7.98 -9.31 14.36
C PHE A 148 -8.39 -7.84 14.28
N LYS A 149 -9.20 -7.44 13.29
CA LYS A 149 -9.61 -6.03 13.07
C LYS A 149 -10.32 -5.42 14.28
N GLU A 150 -11.03 -6.21 15.07
CA GLU A 150 -11.73 -5.72 16.27
C GLU A 150 -10.78 -5.39 17.42
N GLN A 151 -9.55 -5.90 17.38
CA GLN A 151 -8.53 -5.76 18.43
C GLN A 151 -7.50 -4.66 18.14
N VAL A 152 -7.36 -4.24 16.88
CA VAL A 152 -6.37 -3.24 16.44
C VAL A 152 -7.02 -2.00 15.81
N ALA A 153 -6.24 -0.95 15.59
CA ALA A 153 -6.75 0.25 14.93
C ALA A 153 -7.19 -0.03 13.48
N ASP A 154 -8.42 0.38 13.13
CA ASP A 154 -9.04 0.16 11.80
C ASP A 154 -8.25 0.78 10.64
N LYS A 155 -7.66 1.97 10.84
CA LYS A 155 -6.99 2.73 9.76
C LYS A 155 -5.73 3.43 10.22
N THR A 156 -4.71 3.40 9.37
CA THR A 156 -3.49 4.19 9.53
C THR A 156 -3.83 5.68 9.57
N ASN A 157 -3.35 6.36 10.62
CA ASN A 157 -3.33 7.82 10.65
C ASN A 157 -2.14 8.30 9.81
N TRP A 158 -2.37 8.38 8.49
CA TRP A 158 -1.33 8.76 7.53
C TRP A 158 -0.71 10.14 7.82
N ARG A 159 -1.44 11.05 8.49
CA ARG A 159 -0.85 12.34 8.91
C ARG A 159 0.19 12.15 10.01
N LYS A 160 -0.11 11.32 11.02
CA LYS A 160 0.86 10.95 12.08
C LYS A 160 2.06 10.21 11.48
N MET A 161 1.81 9.27 10.56
CA MET A 161 2.86 8.56 9.81
C MET A 161 3.83 9.52 9.10
N LEU A 162 3.30 10.53 8.40
CA LEU A 162 4.10 11.52 7.67
C LEU A 162 4.77 12.56 8.56
N LYS A 163 4.38 12.69 9.82
CA LYS A 163 5.08 13.55 10.80
C LYS A 163 6.31 12.86 11.41
N GLY A 164 6.52 11.58 11.14
CA GLY A 164 7.62 10.80 11.75
C GLY A 164 7.38 10.42 13.21
N GLU A 165 6.23 10.78 13.78
CA GLU A 165 5.86 10.56 15.19
C GLU A 165 5.36 9.10 15.39
N VAL A 166 6.25 8.10 15.26
CA VAL A 166 5.88 6.67 15.39
C VAL A 166 6.90 5.94 16.22
N ASP A 167 6.46 5.41 17.36
CA ASP A 167 7.30 4.61 18.25
C ASP A 167 7.42 3.17 17.75
N PHE A 168 8.59 2.57 17.97
CA PHE A 168 8.78 1.14 17.77
C PHE A 168 8.00 0.35 18.82
N LEU A 169 7.51 -0.82 18.41
CA LEU A 169 6.72 -1.72 19.24
C LEU A 169 7.33 -3.12 19.20
N HIS A 170 7.11 -3.91 20.25
CA HIS A 170 7.49 -5.33 20.22
C HIS A 170 6.40 -6.12 19.48
N LEU A 171 6.48 -6.17 18.15
CA LEU A 171 5.49 -6.83 17.30
C LEU A 171 5.25 -8.30 17.65
N PRO A 172 6.25 -9.11 18.06
CA PRO A 172 6.00 -10.48 18.49
C PRO A 172 5.05 -10.58 19.68
N SER A 173 5.19 -9.72 20.69
CA SER A 173 4.25 -9.72 21.82
C SER A 173 2.84 -9.33 21.40
N VAL A 174 2.71 -8.36 20.48
CA VAL A 174 1.40 -7.98 19.96
C VAL A 174 0.77 -9.11 19.15
N ARG A 175 1.56 -9.84 18.35
CA ARG A 175 1.10 -11.04 17.66
C ARG A 175 0.58 -12.06 18.65
N ASP A 176 1.36 -12.39 19.68
CA ASP A 176 1.02 -13.44 20.64
C ASP A 176 -0.27 -13.09 21.39
N GLU A 177 -0.44 -11.83 21.82
CA GLU A 177 -1.69 -11.35 22.43
C GLU A 177 -2.89 -11.47 21.48
N LEU A 178 -2.73 -11.05 20.22
CA LEU A 178 -3.79 -11.15 19.21
C LEU A 178 -4.17 -12.61 18.93
N LEU A 179 -3.18 -13.49 18.84
CA LEU A 179 -3.38 -14.92 18.64
C LEU A 179 -4.12 -15.53 19.84
N ASP A 180 -3.68 -15.28 21.07
CA ASP A 180 -4.33 -15.80 22.28
C ASP A 180 -5.83 -15.45 22.34
N ASN A 181 -6.18 -14.22 21.94
CA ASN A 181 -7.57 -13.76 21.95
C ASN A 181 -8.43 -14.37 20.82
N ALA A 182 -7.84 -14.71 19.67
CA ALA A 182 -8.56 -15.17 18.48
C ALA A 182 -8.26 -16.63 18.07
N TRP A 183 -7.46 -17.36 18.86
CA TRP A 183 -6.94 -18.67 18.46
C TRP A 183 -8.05 -19.69 18.18
N ASN A 184 -9.10 -19.68 19.00
CA ASN A 184 -10.24 -20.58 18.81
C ASN A 184 -10.92 -20.35 17.45
N ASP A 185 -11.04 -19.10 17.01
CA ASP A 185 -11.62 -18.73 15.72
C ASP A 185 -10.68 -19.08 14.56
N VAL A 186 -9.37 -18.91 14.74
CA VAL A 186 -8.35 -19.37 13.77
C VAL A 186 -8.44 -20.88 13.59
N VAL A 187 -8.52 -21.65 14.68
CA VAL A 187 -8.68 -23.12 14.64
C VAL A 187 -10.00 -23.51 13.99
N ALA A 188 -11.08 -22.75 14.22
CA ALA A 188 -12.36 -22.98 13.54
C ALA A 188 -12.23 -22.82 12.01
N LEU A 189 -11.58 -21.73 11.55
CA LEU A 189 -11.29 -21.53 10.12
C LEU A 189 -10.39 -22.63 9.54
N GLN A 190 -9.37 -23.08 10.29
CA GLN A 190 -8.52 -24.19 9.87
C GLN A 190 -9.28 -25.52 9.75
N LYS A 191 -10.26 -25.78 10.63
CA LYS A 191 -11.11 -26.98 10.53
C LYS A 191 -12.02 -26.91 9.30
N GLU A 192 -12.55 -25.74 8.97
CA GLU A 192 -13.42 -25.53 7.82
C GLU A 192 -12.66 -25.61 6.49
N HIS A 193 -11.50 -24.97 6.40
CA HIS A 193 -10.77 -24.78 5.13
C HIS A 193 -9.50 -25.63 4.99
N GLY A 194 -9.18 -26.42 6.01
CA GLY A 194 -7.96 -27.23 6.09
C GLY A 194 -6.81 -26.48 6.73
N VAL A 195 -6.09 -27.17 7.64
CA VAL A 195 -4.95 -26.64 8.40
C VAL A 195 -3.85 -26.09 7.49
N GLN A 196 -3.62 -26.73 6.34
CA GLN A 196 -2.61 -26.28 5.37
C GLN A 196 -2.96 -24.98 4.65
N SER A 197 -4.23 -24.57 4.68
CA SER A 197 -4.72 -23.36 4.01
C SER A 197 -4.49 -22.09 4.84
N ILE A 198 -4.21 -22.23 6.15
CA ILE A 198 -3.94 -21.15 7.10
C ILE A 198 -2.77 -21.58 7.99
N GLN A 199 -1.55 -21.24 7.59
CA GLN A 199 -0.33 -21.62 8.29
C GLN A 199 0.16 -20.44 9.14
N VAL A 200 0.38 -20.67 10.43
CA VAL A 200 1.03 -19.70 11.31
C VAL A 200 2.49 -19.52 10.90
N ILE A 201 3.02 -18.32 11.04
CA ILE A 201 4.44 -18.00 10.86
C ILE A 201 5.01 -17.65 12.24
N ASP A 202 5.55 -18.66 12.94
CA ASP A 202 6.07 -18.51 14.30
C ASP A 202 7.44 -17.80 14.33
N ASP A 203 8.30 -18.13 13.36
CA ASP A 203 9.69 -17.62 13.24
C ASP A 203 9.83 -16.61 12.09
N GLY A 204 8.82 -15.75 11.91
CA GLY A 204 8.86 -14.72 10.87
C GLY A 204 9.90 -13.64 11.18
N ASP A 205 10.70 -13.25 10.18
CA ASP A 205 11.58 -12.09 10.32
C ASP A 205 10.75 -10.83 10.62
N GLU A 206 11.16 -10.08 11.63
CA GLU A 206 10.69 -8.71 11.82
C GLU A 206 11.44 -7.80 10.84
N TYR A 207 10.67 -7.00 10.10
CA TYR A 207 11.21 -6.06 9.14
C TYR A 207 11.16 -4.67 9.74
N GLU A 208 12.27 -3.95 9.66
CA GLU A 208 12.37 -2.54 10.01
C GLU A 208 12.62 -1.69 8.76
N PHE A 209 12.08 -0.48 8.74
CA PHE A 209 12.21 0.42 7.58
C PHE A 209 12.56 1.84 8.01
N GLU A 210 13.70 2.31 7.54
CA GLU A 210 14.08 3.71 7.55
C GLU A 210 13.72 4.37 6.21
N TYR A 211 13.27 5.63 6.28
CA TYR A 211 12.82 6.37 5.11
C TYR A 211 13.74 7.55 4.85
N PRO A 212 14.03 7.89 3.58
CA PRO A 212 14.93 8.97 3.26
C PRO A 212 14.19 10.31 3.43
N VAL A 213 14.23 10.85 4.64
CA VAL A 213 13.57 12.10 5.03
C VAL A 213 14.55 12.99 5.78
N GLU A 214 14.91 14.14 5.19
CA GLU A 214 15.72 15.17 5.84
C GLU A 214 14.93 15.89 6.94
N GLU A 215 13.67 16.25 6.65
CA GLU A 215 12.81 16.98 7.57
C GLU A 215 11.36 16.52 7.46
N PHE A 216 10.77 16.17 8.61
CA PHE A 216 9.36 15.81 8.69
C PHE A 216 8.47 17.07 8.80
N PRO A 217 7.32 17.12 8.10
CA PRO A 217 6.41 18.25 8.14
C PRO A 217 5.75 18.39 9.52
N THR A 218 5.79 19.59 10.10
CA THR A 218 5.03 19.91 11.33
C THR A 218 3.52 19.94 11.07
N LYS A 219 3.12 20.39 9.87
CA LYS A 219 1.74 20.42 9.38
C LYS A 219 1.63 19.72 8.03
N VAL A 220 0.66 18.81 7.92
CA VAL A 220 0.45 18.04 6.69
C VAL A 220 -0.56 18.74 5.78
N VAL A 221 -0.05 19.53 4.83
CA VAL A 221 -0.84 20.17 3.76
C VAL A 221 -0.77 19.29 2.52
N THR A 222 -1.91 18.92 1.93
CA THR A 222 -1.94 17.97 0.80
C THR A 222 -2.11 18.66 -0.54
N TYR A 223 -1.17 18.44 -1.44
CA TYR A 223 -1.29 18.82 -2.84
C TYR A 223 -2.24 17.92 -3.61
N ASN A 224 -2.92 18.50 -4.60
CA ASN A 224 -3.81 17.76 -5.47
C ASN A 224 -3.81 18.35 -6.89
N LEU A 225 -3.34 17.58 -7.87
CA LEU A 225 -3.24 18.01 -9.28
C LEU A 225 -4.60 18.33 -9.93
N ASP A 226 -5.71 17.81 -9.39
CA ASP A 226 -7.06 18.16 -9.86
C ASP A 226 -7.44 19.61 -9.49
N LYS A 227 -6.86 20.15 -8.42
CA LYS A 227 -7.15 21.50 -7.89
C LYS A 227 -6.05 22.51 -8.23
N GLN A 228 -4.81 22.02 -8.23
CA GLN A 228 -3.61 22.80 -8.47
C GLN A 228 -2.73 22.00 -9.44
N PRO A 229 -2.74 22.31 -10.75
CA PRO A 229 -2.10 21.48 -11.76
C PRO A 229 -0.58 21.45 -11.66
N THR A 230 0.02 22.35 -10.87
CA THR A 230 1.47 22.43 -10.67
C THR A 230 1.80 22.34 -9.18
N VAL A 231 2.66 21.40 -8.83
CA VAL A 231 3.20 21.21 -7.48
C VAL A 231 4.69 21.41 -7.55
N GLU A 232 5.23 22.29 -6.71
CA GLU A 232 6.65 22.66 -6.71
C GLU A 232 7.10 22.92 -5.27
N GLY A 233 8.34 22.54 -4.96
CA GLY A 233 8.95 22.76 -3.65
C GLY A 233 10.30 22.04 -3.54
N ARG A 234 11.02 22.27 -2.43
CA ARG A 234 12.20 21.46 -2.08
C ARG A 234 11.74 20.09 -1.59
N LEU A 235 12.26 19.01 -2.17
CA LEU A 235 11.97 17.64 -1.73
C LEU A 235 12.68 17.36 -0.42
N MET A 236 11.94 17.38 0.69
CA MET A 236 12.48 17.14 2.04
C MET A 236 12.54 15.65 2.37
N GLY A 237 11.79 14.80 1.66
CA GLY A 237 11.85 13.37 1.88
C GLY A 237 10.78 12.58 1.16
N ILE A 238 10.85 11.25 1.34
CA ILE A 238 9.89 10.30 0.77
C ILE A 238 9.52 9.29 1.85
N LYS A 239 8.22 9.08 2.08
CA LYS A 239 7.73 8.03 2.99
C LYS A 239 6.45 7.39 2.44
N GLY A 240 6.50 6.07 2.27
CA GLY A 240 5.45 5.34 1.56
C GLY A 240 5.20 5.89 0.17
N GLN A 241 3.96 6.18 -0.17
CA GLN A 241 3.56 6.69 -1.48
C GLN A 241 3.58 8.23 -1.57
N TYR A 242 4.21 8.91 -0.60
CA TYR A 242 4.20 10.36 -0.48
C TYR A 242 5.56 10.97 -0.75
N LEU A 243 5.59 12.02 -1.57
CA LEU A 243 6.69 12.99 -1.55
C LEU A 243 6.38 14.05 -0.51
N ILE A 244 7.38 14.38 0.30
CA ILE A 244 7.34 15.41 1.33
C ILE A 244 8.12 16.62 0.79
N LEU A 245 7.42 17.72 0.57
CA LEU A 245 8.00 19.01 0.19
C LEU A 245 8.02 19.94 1.40
N ASP A 246 8.89 20.96 1.35
CA ASP A 246 8.94 22.08 2.29
C ASP A 246 7.58 22.78 2.53
N SER A 247 6.69 22.68 1.56
CA SER A 247 5.42 23.40 1.47
C SER A 247 4.18 22.50 1.56
N GLY A 248 4.35 21.18 1.57
CA GLY A 248 3.26 20.22 1.66
C GLY A 248 3.65 18.81 1.22
N VAL A 249 2.67 17.93 1.06
CA VAL A 249 2.87 16.54 0.68
C VAL A 249 1.99 16.16 -0.51
N ILE A 250 2.46 15.24 -1.35
CA ILE A 250 1.67 14.71 -2.46
C ILE A 250 1.72 13.18 -2.47
N ASN A 251 0.55 12.54 -2.54
CA ASN A 251 0.45 11.09 -2.76
C ASN A 251 0.59 10.82 -4.26
N ILE A 252 1.71 10.22 -4.67
CA ILE A 252 2.03 9.99 -6.08
C ILE A 252 1.14 8.93 -6.70
N ARG A 253 0.77 7.89 -5.94
CA ARG A 253 -0.08 6.81 -6.46
C ARG A 253 -1.44 7.31 -6.93
N LYS A 254 -2.01 8.33 -6.27
CA LYS A 254 -3.27 8.95 -6.71
C LYS A 254 -3.22 9.44 -8.16
N PHE A 255 -2.04 9.87 -8.61
CA PHE A 255 -1.83 10.49 -9.91
C PHE A 255 -1.15 9.56 -10.93
N GLY A 256 -1.12 8.23 -10.69
CA GLY A 256 -0.45 7.28 -11.58
C GLY A 256 -0.92 7.33 -13.04
N ALA A 257 -2.21 7.62 -13.28
CA ALA A 257 -2.79 7.71 -14.62
C ALA A 257 -2.68 9.10 -15.28
N TYR A 258 -2.06 10.08 -14.60
CA TYR A 258 -1.98 11.46 -15.07
C TYR A 258 -0.73 11.60 -15.92
N GLN A 259 -0.87 12.24 -17.08
CA GLN A 259 0.27 12.67 -17.87
C GLN A 259 0.86 13.91 -17.21
N VAL A 260 2.12 13.81 -16.82
CA VAL A 260 2.82 14.86 -16.07
C VAL A 260 4.19 15.13 -16.66
N ASN A 261 4.60 16.40 -16.63
CA ASN A 261 6.00 16.77 -16.74
C ASN A 261 6.63 16.80 -15.36
N PHE A 262 7.82 16.22 -15.24
CA PHE A 262 8.61 16.23 -14.02
C PHE A 262 9.89 17.00 -14.26
N TYR A 263 10.19 17.94 -13.37
CA TYR A 263 11.40 18.71 -13.38
C TYR A 263 12.08 18.53 -12.02
N GLY A 264 13.34 18.09 -12.05
CA GLY A 264 14.16 17.95 -10.86
C GLY A 264 15.61 17.89 -11.30
N SER A 265 16.47 18.65 -10.64
CA SER A 265 17.91 18.60 -10.86
C SER A 265 18.54 18.00 -9.61
N GLY A 266 19.20 16.84 -9.76
CA GLY A 266 20.10 16.36 -8.71
C GLY A 266 21.26 17.33 -8.56
N ASN A 267 21.81 17.42 -7.35
CA ASN A 267 23.13 18.04 -7.15
C ASN A 267 24.24 17.10 -7.63
#